data_AF-A0A844CVE2-F1
#
_entry.id   AF-A0A844CVE2-F1
#
_cell.length_a   1.000
_cell.length_b   1.000
_cell.length_c   1.000
_cell.angle_alpha   90.00
_cell.angle_beta   90.00
_cell.angle_gamma   90.00
#
_symmetry.space_group_name_H-M   'P 1'
#
loop_
_entity.id
_entity.type
_entity.pdbx_description
1 polymer ?
#
loop_
_entity_poly.entity_id
_entity_poly.type
_entity_poly.pdbx_seq_one_letter_code
_entity_poly.pdbx_strand_id
1 'polypeptide(L)'
;MPLNRGIAEKDKETIELNDMSHFSSEYKAVMNRRELIISLQSGFIGLCLTGQAVQADPEDVVLTLTRPKNEGNGTLQINITRQLLMSLPRSGFVTTTIWTNGPQRFDGVWLSDFLEHFDVTAGTLSLQAINDYLVEMPVSEIVSGEALLAYERNGKPMTQRSKGPVWLVYNYDADPAFRTETIYTRSVWQLDRITVSR
;
A
#
# COMPACT_ATOMS: atom_id res chain seq x y z
N MET A 1 0.88 58.78 -31.10
CA MET A 1 -0.38 59.17 -31.78
C MET A 1 -0.02 59.92 -33.05
N PRO A 2 -0.80 59.89 -34.16
CA PRO A 2 -2.18 59.37 -34.35
C PRO A 2 -2.22 58.17 -35.35
N LEU A 3 -3.15 57.20 -35.29
CA LEU A 3 -4.62 57.15 -35.48
C LEU A 3 -5.08 56.90 -36.93
N ASN A 4 -6.21 56.16 -36.99
CA ASN A 4 -7.26 56.04 -38.01
C ASN A 4 -7.17 54.92 -39.05
N ARG A 5 -8.26 54.21 -39.42
CA ARG A 5 -9.64 54.07 -38.89
C ARG A 5 -10.42 53.07 -39.78
N GLY A 6 -11.52 52.52 -39.25
CA GLY A 6 -12.67 51.94 -39.98
C GLY A 6 -12.81 50.44 -39.69
N ILE A 7 -13.60 49.93 -38.72
CA ILE A 7 -15.02 50.08 -38.34
C ILE A 7 -16.02 49.48 -39.35
N ALA A 8 -16.64 48.36 -38.97
CA ALA A 8 -18.09 48.05 -38.93
C ALA A 8 -18.23 46.58 -38.42
N GLU A 9 -18.83 46.28 -37.25
CA GLU A 9 -20.28 46.26 -36.94
C GLU A 9 -20.99 45.19 -37.80
N LYS A 10 -21.77 44.20 -37.32
CA LYS A 10 -22.59 43.96 -36.13
C LYS A 10 -22.98 42.47 -36.22
N ASP A 11 -23.19 41.81 -35.09
CA ASP A 11 -24.31 40.87 -34.89
C ASP A 11 -24.38 40.54 -33.39
N LYS A 12 -25.15 41.36 -32.69
CA LYS A 12 -25.83 41.04 -31.42
C LYS A 12 -27.08 40.25 -31.81
N GLU A 13 -27.48 39.21 -31.08
CA GLU A 13 -28.58 39.17 -30.10
C GLU A 13 -28.90 37.66 -29.95
N THR A 14 -29.22 37.02 -28.83
CA THR A 14 -29.97 37.43 -27.64
C THR A 14 -29.68 36.42 -26.53
N ILE A 15 -29.28 36.92 -25.36
CA ILE A 15 -29.37 36.25 -24.06
C ILE A 15 -30.55 36.90 -23.33
N GLU A 16 -31.17 36.12 -22.43
CA GLU A 16 -32.24 36.45 -21.48
C GLU A 16 -33.66 36.19 -21.98
N LEU A 17 -34.63 35.72 -21.19
CA LEU A 17 -34.76 35.18 -19.83
C LEU A 17 -36.24 34.74 -19.77
N ASN A 18 -36.55 33.58 -19.22
CA ASN A 18 -37.68 33.37 -18.28
C ASN A 18 -37.72 31.89 -17.93
N ASP A 19 -37.37 31.54 -16.70
CA ASP A 19 -38.27 31.62 -15.54
C ASP A 19 -39.25 30.45 -15.58
N MET A 20 -38.97 29.47 -14.74
CA MET A 20 -39.97 28.82 -13.90
C MET A 20 -39.22 28.03 -12.84
N SER A 21 -38.96 28.73 -11.75
CA SER A 21 -39.00 28.16 -10.42
C SER A 21 -40.07 27.08 -10.29
N HIS A 22 -39.68 25.86 -9.90
CA HIS A 22 -40.37 25.16 -8.82
C HIS A 22 -39.58 23.89 -8.41
N PHE A 23 -39.13 23.90 -7.16
CA PHE A 23 -39.39 22.86 -6.16
C PHE A 23 -38.89 21.44 -6.50
N SER A 24 -37.83 20.96 -5.85
CA SER A 24 -37.87 20.36 -4.51
C SER A 24 -39.01 19.35 -4.31
N SER A 25 -38.62 18.17 -3.81
CA SER A 25 -39.40 17.23 -3.01
C SER A 25 -39.72 15.89 -3.69
N GLU A 26 -39.48 14.86 -2.89
CA GLU A 26 -40.13 13.55 -2.88
C GLU A 26 -39.60 12.42 -3.79
N TYR A 27 -38.70 11.63 -3.18
CA TYR A 27 -39.01 10.26 -2.75
C TYR A 27 -40.37 9.73 -3.25
N LYS A 28 -40.37 8.87 -4.26
CA LYS A 28 -41.47 7.94 -4.49
C LYS A 28 -40.96 6.51 -4.54
N ALA A 29 -41.19 5.85 -3.41
CA ALA A 29 -41.22 4.40 -3.28
C ALA A 29 -42.11 3.78 -4.36
N VAL A 30 -41.57 2.82 -5.11
CA VAL A 30 -42.39 1.85 -5.83
C VAL A 30 -42.56 0.64 -4.92
N MET A 31 -43.63 0.72 -4.14
CA MET A 31 -44.18 -0.36 -3.34
C MET A 31 -45.04 -1.21 -4.27
N ASN A 32 -44.54 -2.38 -4.70
CA ASN A 32 -45.38 -3.38 -5.35
C ASN A 32 -46.07 -4.22 -4.27
N ARG A 33 -47.37 -3.99 -4.14
CA ARG A 33 -48.30 -4.65 -3.21
C ARG A 33 -49.13 -5.68 -3.99
N ARG A 34 -49.07 -6.95 -3.56
CA ARG A 34 -50.09 -8.01 -3.70
C ARG A 34 -49.62 -9.22 -2.86
N GLU A 35 -50.04 -9.30 -1.58
CA GLU A 35 -51.08 -10.24 -1.05
C GLU A 35 -50.63 -11.72 -1.20
N LEU A 36 -50.67 -12.68 -0.26
CA LEU A 36 -51.21 -12.90 1.09
C LEU A 36 -50.74 -14.37 1.41
N ILE A 37 -50.29 -14.80 2.59
CA ILE A 37 -51.02 -15.66 3.56
C ILE A 37 -50.01 -16.23 4.59
N ILE A 38 -50.17 -15.78 5.84
CA ILE A 38 -50.13 -16.46 7.16
C ILE A 38 -49.53 -17.89 7.24
N SER A 39 -48.53 -18.09 8.13
CA SER A 39 -48.60 -19.02 9.29
C SER A 39 -47.25 -19.16 10.06
N LEU A 40 -47.24 -18.69 11.31
CA LEU A 40 -46.74 -19.33 12.53
C LEU A 40 -45.56 -20.33 12.46
N GLN A 41 -44.43 -20.01 13.12
CA GLN A 41 -43.82 -20.77 14.26
C GLN A 41 -42.33 -20.43 14.49
N SER A 42 -42.02 -20.23 15.78
CA SER A 42 -40.74 -20.49 16.46
C SER A 42 -39.55 -19.57 16.23
N GLY A 43 -39.31 -18.73 17.24
CA GLY A 43 -38.04 -18.06 17.44
C GLY A 43 -36.91 -19.02 17.81
N PHE A 44 -35.73 -18.72 17.27
CA PHE A 44 -34.46 -18.64 17.98
C PHE A 44 -33.48 -18.05 16.96
N ILE A 45 -33.22 -16.75 17.06
CA ILE A 45 -32.19 -16.07 16.29
C ILE A 45 -30.85 -16.55 16.86
N GLY A 46 -30.35 -17.65 16.32
CA GLY A 46 -28.94 -18.01 16.43
C GLY A 46 -28.16 -17.14 15.46
N LEU A 47 -27.83 -15.91 15.86
CA LEU A 47 -26.90 -15.05 15.14
C LEU A 47 -25.49 -15.67 15.28
N CYS A 48 -25.20 -16.64 14.41
CA CYS A 48 -23.86 -17.17 14.25
C CYS A 48 -23.03 -16.08 13.56
N LEU A 49 -22.31 -15.29 14.35
CA LEU A 49 -21.22 -14.44 13.87
C LEU A 49 -20.13 -15.36 13.30
N THR A 50 -20.29 -15.75 12.04
CA THR A 50 -19.18 -16.32 11.29
C THR A 50 -18.19 -15.20 11.03
N GLY A 51 -17.15 -15.14 11.86
CA GLY A 51 -15.96 -14.36 11.55
C GLY A 51 -15.39 -14.89 10.24
N GLN A 52 -15.66 -14.19 9.14
CA GLN A 52 -15.02 -14.48 7.87
C GLN A 52 -13.55 -14.11 8.03
N ALA A 53 -12.70 -15.13 8.16
CA ALA A 53 -11.29 -14.96 7.90
C ALA A 53 -11.19 -14.44 6.47
N VAL A 54 -10.74 -13.20 6.31
CA VAL A 54 -10.42 -12.62 5.00
C VAL A 54 -9.27 -13.46 4.45
N GLN A 55 -9.59 -14.48 3.65
CA GLN A 55 -8.58 -15.18 2.88
C GLN A 55 -8.10 -14.20 1.83
N ALA A 56 -6.86 -13.73 2.00
CA ALA A 56 -6.15 -12.96 1.00
C ALA A 56 -6.16 -13.74 -0.33
N ASP A 57 -6.56 -13.07 -1.41
CA ASP A 57 -6.41 -13.60 -2.76
C ASP A 57 -4.91 -13.86 -3.02
N PRO A 58 -4.50 -15.09 -3.38
CA PRO A 58 -3.10 -15.41 -3.66
C PRO A 58 -2.44 -14.48 -4.69
N GLU A 59 -3.23 -13.90 -5.61
CA GLU A 59 -2.70 -13.00 -6.64
C GLU A 59 -2.29 -11.61 -6.12
N ASP A 60 -2.66 -11.22 -4.89
CA ASP A 60 -2.29 -9.93 -4.29
C ASP A 60 -1.15 -10.04 -3.26
N VAL A 61 -0.59 -11.23 -3.07
CA VAL A 61 0.55 -11.43 -2.15
C VAL A 61 1.80 -10.80 -2.74
N VAL A 62 2.37 -9.82 -2.01
CA VAL A 62 3.58 -9.11 -2.43
C VAL A 62 4.82 -9.52 -1.63
N LEU A 63 4.63 -10.11 -0.46
CA LEU A 63 5.69 -10.49 0.47
C LEU A 63 5.22 -11.67 1.32
N THR A 64 6.11 -12.60 1.62
CA THR A 64 5.84 -13.70 2.55
C THR A 64 6.76 -13.59 3.75
N LEU A 65 6.20 -13.57 4.96
CA LEU A 65 6.96 -13.64 6.20
C LEU A 65 6.88 -15.06 6.79
N THR A 66 8.02 -15.69 7.01
CA THR A 66 8.12 -16.95 7.74
C THR A 66 8.86 -16.70 9.06
N ARG A 67 8.24 -17.04 10.18
CA ARG A 67 8.88 -16.91 11.50
C ARG A 67 8.64 -18.14 12.37
N PRO A 68 9.46 -18.41 13.40
CA PRO A 68 9.17 -19.45 14.38
C PRO A 68 7.88 -19.10 15.12
N LYS A 69 7.11 -20.12 15.49
CA LYS A 69 5.94 -19.89 16.34
C LYS A 69 6.36 -19.40 17.72
N ASN A 70 5.52 -18.55 18.32
CA ASN A 70 5.68 -18.13 19.72
C ASN A 70 5.52 -19.34 20.66
N GLU A 71 4.60 -20.24 20.33
CA GLU A 71 4.31 -21.45 21.10
C GLU A 71 4.33 -22.70 20.20
N GLY A 72 4.89 -23.79 20.74
CA GLY A 72 5.00 -25.09 20.05
C GLY A 72 6.17 -25.19 19.06
N ASN A 73 6.27 -26.35 18.43
CA ASN A 73 7.30 -26.63 17.43
C ASN A 73 6.81 -26.24 16.03
N GLY A 74 7.67 -25.56 15.26
CA GLY A 74 7.44 -25.25 13.84
C GLY A 74 7.49 -23.76 13.50
N THR A 75 7.18 -23.46 12.24
CA THR A 75 7.14 -22.11 11.67
C THR A 75 5.71 -21.67 11.39
N LEU A 76 5.49 -20.36 11.41
CA LEU A 76 4.30 -19.66 10.96
C LEU A 76 4.66 -18.91 9.69
N GLN A 77 3.94 -19.19 8.61
CA GLN A 77 4.03 -18.45 7.36
C GLN A 77 2.83 -17.50 7.25
N ILE A 78 3.12 -16.25 6.92
CA ILE A 78 2.15 -15.16 6.78
C ILE A 78 2.31 -14.59 5.38
N ASN A 79 1.26 -14.68 4.58
CA ASN A 79 1.21 -14.06 3.26
C ASN A 79 0.76 -12.61 3.42
N ILE A 80 1.60 -11.67 3.01
CA ILE A 80 1.35 -10.24 3.15
C ILE A 80 0.88 -9.71 1.80
N THR A 81 -0.36 -9.24 1.78
CA THR A 81 -0.94 -8.56 0.63
C THR A 81 -0.43 -7.14 0.52
N ARG A 82 -0.58 -6.54 -0.66
CA ARG A 82 -0.29 -5.12 -0.85
C ARG A 82 -1.11 -4.25 0.11
N GLN A 83 -2.39 -4.57 0.26
CA GLN A 83 -3.29 -3.83 1.14
C GLN A 83 -2.84 -3.89 2.60
N LEU A 84 -2.40 -5.06 3.09
CA LEU A 84 -1.86 -5.20 4.45
C LEU A 84 -0.58 -4.38 4.63
N LEU A 85 0.35 -4.45 3.67
CA LEU A 85 1.59 -3.66 3.74
C LEU A 85 1.30 -2.15 3.77
N MET A 86 0.26 -1.70 3.04
CA MET A 86 -0.19 -0.30 3.00
C MET A 86 -0.97 0.13 4.25
N SER A 87 -1.49 -0.79 5.06
CA SER A 87 -2.18 -0.45 6.31
C SER A 87 -1.24 -0.28 7.50
N LEU A 88 0.04 -0.64 7.35
CA LEU A 88 1.10 -0.38 8.33
C LEU A 88 1.53 1.10 8.34
N PRO A 89 2.27 1.56 9.37
CA PRO A 89 2.76 2.93 9.43
C PRO A 89 3.56 3.32 8.18
N ARG A 90 3.01 4.28 7.42
CA ARG A 90 3.63 4.75 6.19
C ARG A 90 4.79 5.70 6.48
N SER A 91 5.91 5.44 5.82
CA SER A 91 7.16 6.20 5.92
C SER A 91 7.78 6.39 4.54
N GLY A 92 8.74 7.31 4.41
CA GLY A 92 9.39 7.56 3.13
C GLY A 92 10.43 8.67 3.16
N PHE A 93 11.29 8.70 2.14
CA PHE A 93 12.35 9.68 1.98
C PHE A 93 12.72 9.87 0.50
N VAL A 94 13.50 10.92 0.23
CA VAL A 94 14.11 11.17 -1.07
C VAL A 94 15.60 10.89 -0.98
N THR A 95 16.15 10.10 -1.90
CA THR A 95 17.59 9.81 -1.98
C THR A 95 18.01 9.60 -3.43
N THR A 96 19.28 9.83 -3.73
CA THR A 96 19.93 9.30 -4.93
C THR A 96 20.37 7.86 -4.70
N THR A 97 20.46 7.05 -5.77
CA THR A 97 20.96 5.67 -5.69
C THR A 97 21.91 5.39 -6.86
N ILE A 98 22.79 4.40 -6.71
CA ILE A 98 23.70 3.98 -7.80
C ILE A 98 22.98 3.20 -8.92
N TRP A 99 21.71 2.82 -8.73
CA TRP A 99 20.93 2.01 -9.68
C TRP A 99 19.85 2.81 -10.41
N THR A 100 19.74 4.11 -10.14
CA THR A 100 18.71 5.00 -10.69
C THR A 100 19.29 6.35 -11.04
N ASN A 101 18.69 7.04 -12.01
CA ASN A 101 19.13 8.38 -12.37
C ASN A 101 18.40 9.45 -11.56
N GLY A 102 19.18 10.32 -10.90
CA GLY A 102 18.66 11.45 -10.12
C GLY A 102 17.96 11.06 -8.82
N PRO A 103 17.48 12.06 -8.05
CA PRO A 103 16.78 11.82 -6.78
C PRO A 103 15.49 11.01 -6.98
N GLN A 104 15.29 10.01 -6.15
CA GLN A 104 14.11 9.15 -6.13
C GLN A 104 13.36 9.33 -4.82
N ARG A 105 12.03 9.46 -4.89
CA ARG A 105 11.15 9.38 -3.72
C ARG A 105 10.77 7.92 -3.50
N PHE A 106 11.01 7.40 -2.31
CA PHE A 106 10.54 6.09 -1.87
C PHE A 106 9.51 6.24 -0.77
N ASP A 107 8.46 5.44 -0.84
CA ASP A 107 7.43 5.36 0.19
C ASP A 107 7.14 3.87 0.50
N GLY A 108 6.94 3.58 1.78
CA GLY A 108 7.01 2.24 2.33
C GLY A 108 6.65 2.15 3.79
N VAL A 109 7.12 1.08 4.43
CA VAL A 109 7.08 0.84 5.88
C VAL A 109 8.51 0.66 6.37
N TRP A 110 8.87 1.17 7.55
CA TRP A 110 10.17 0.85 8.12
C TRP A 110 10.25 -0.65 8.44
N LEU A 111 11.42 -1.25 8.19
CA LEU A 111 11.64 -2.66 8.51
C LEU A 111 11.46 -2.92 10.01
N SER A 112 11.84 -1.97 10.86
CA SER A 112 11.59 -2.03 12.31
C SER A 112 10.11 -2.19 12.62
N ASP A 113 9.27 -1.32 12.05
CA ASP A 113 7.83 -1.25 12.35
C ASP A 113 7.11 -2.48 11.77
N PHE A 114 7.59 -2.97 10.63
CA PHE A 114 7.13 -4.22 10.03
C PHE A 114 7.41 -5.41 10.96
N LEU A 115 8.63 -5.53 11.49
CA LEU A 115 8.98 -6.64 12.39
C LEU A 115 8.25 -6.56 13.73
N GLU A 116 8.11 -5.34 14.28
CA GLU A 116 7.33 -5.09 15.48
C GLU A 116 5.86 -5.51 15.31
N HIS A 117 5.24 -5.16 14.18
CA HIS A 117 3.87 -5.56 13.87
C HIS A 117 3.64 -7.08 13.88
N PHE A 118 4.68 -7.87 13.56
CA PHE A 118 4.62 -9.33 13.54
C PHE A 118 5.30 -9.99 14.75
N ASP A 119 5.53 -9.26 15.85
CA ASP A 119 6.16 -9.74 17.07
C ASP A 119 7.54 -10.41 16.85
N VAL A 120 8.34 -9.89 15.91
CA VAL A 120 9.70 -10.36 15.65
C VAL A 120 10.69 -9.49 16.41
N THR A 121 11.23 -10.00 17.50
CA THR A 121 12.13 -9.25 18.40
C THR A 121 13.58 -9.76 18.42
N ALA A 122 13.83 -10.96 17.92
CA ALA A 122 15.15 -11.59 17.93
C ALA A 122 15.28 -12.63 16.82
N GLY A 123 16.53 -13.06 16.57
CA GLY A 123 16.88 -14.07 15.59
C GLY A 123 17.72 -13.50 14.44
N THR A 124 17.88 -14.31 13.39
CA THR A 124 18.52 -13.90 12.14
C THR A 124 17.44 -13.67 11.09
N LEU A 125 17.47 -12.49 10.48
CA LEU A 125 16.59 -12.10 9.39
C LEU A 125 17.26 -12.44 8.06
N SER A 126 16.59 -13.29 7.30
CA SER A 126 16.96 -13.67 5.93
C SER A 126 16.00 -12.98 4.95
N LEU A 127 16.55 -12.12 4.09
CA LEU A 127 15.83 -11.34 3.09
C LEU A 127 16.11 -11.91 1.70
N GLN A 128 15.09 -12.43 1.04
CA GLN A 128 15.24 -13.12 -0.24
C GLN A 128 14.41 -12.45 -1.34
N ALA A 129 15.04 -12.24 -2.49
CA ALA A 129 14.39 -11.75 -3.70
C ALA A 129 13.88 -12.89 -4.59
N ILE A 130 13.05 -12.51 -5.58
CA ILE A 130 12.51 -13.45 -6.58
C ILE A 130 13.58 -14.17 -7.42
N ASN A 131 14.78 -13.60 -7.53
CA ASN A 131 15.93 -14.19 -8.22
C ASN A 131 16.87 -14.96 -7.28
N ASP A 132 16.38 -15.33 -6.09
CA ASP A 132 17.10 -16.02 -5.03
C ASP A 132 18.33 -15.29 -4.48
N TYR A 133 18.46 -13.98 -4.74
CA TYR A 133 19.42 -13.15 -4.03
C TYR A 133 19.03 -13.09 -2.55
N LEU A 134 19.97 -13.47 -1.68
CA LEU A 134 19.76 -13.63 -0.25
C LEU A 134 20.73 -12.74 0.54
N VAL A 135 20.20 -12.05 1.53
CA VAL A 135 20.96 -11.28 2.51
C VAL A 135 20.52 -11.72 3.90
N GLU A 136 21.47 -11.88 4.80
CA GLU A 136 21.21 -12.21 6.19
C GLU A 136 21.75 -11.12 7.12
N MET A 137 20.98 -10.80 8.15
CA MET A 137 21.40 -9.89 9.22
C MET A 137 20.68 -10.22 10.52
N PRO A 138 21.34 -10.09 11.68
CA PRO A 138 20.67 -10.31 12.95
C PRO A 138 19.62 -9.21 13.20
N VAL A 139 18.48 -9.58 13.80
CA VAL A 139 17.41 -8.63 14.11
C VAL A 139 17.91 -7.50 15.03
N SER A 140 18.92 -7.77 15.85
CA SER A 140 19.56 -6.77 16.73
C SER A 140 20.30 -5.65 15.98
N GLU A 141 20.66 -5.83 14.71
CA GLU A 141 21.28 -4.79 13.88
C GLU A 141 20.25 -3.88 13.19
N ILE A 142 18.95 -4.18 13.32
CA ILE A 142 17.90 -3.40 12.67
C ILE A 142 17.62 -2.17 13.53
N VAL A 143 18.00 -1.02 13.01
CA VAL A 143 17.78 0.27 13.65
C VAL A 143 16.47 0.88 13.14
N SER A 144 15.69 1.45 14.05
CA SER A 144 14.45 2.13 13.72
C SER A 144 14.70 3.29 12.77
N GLY A 145 13.92 3.37 11.69
CA GLY A 145 13.98 4.48 10.74
C GLY A 145 15.11 4.44 9.71
N GLU A 146 15.90 3.37 9.63
CA GLU A 146 17.03 3.29 8.68
C GLU A 146 16.69 2.55 7.39
N ALA A 147 16.11 1.34 7.51
CA ALA A 147 15.81 0.47 6.39
C ALA A 147 14.32 0.52 6.05
N LEU A 148 13.97 0.93 4.83
CA LEU A 148 12.59 1.06 4.37
C LEU A 148 12.22 -0.08 3.42
N LEU A 149 11.15 -0.80 3.73
CA LEU A 149 10.46 -1.68 2.81
C LEU A 149 9.60 -0.82 1.87
N ALA A 150 10.20 -0.30 0.81
CA ALA A 150 9.52 0.53 -0.16
C ALA A 150 8.62 -0.32 -1.05
N TYR A 151 7.38 0.12 -1.26
CA TYR A 151 6.43 -0.48 -2.22
C TYR A 151 5.98 0.54 -3.28
N GLU A 152 6.31 1.81 -3.09
CA GLU A 152 6.11 2.90 -4.03
C GLU A 152 7.41 3.64 -4.32
N ARG A 153 7.57 4.07 -5.57
CA ARG A 153 8.67 4.91 -6.02
C ARG A 153 8.15 6.01 -6.94
N ASN A 154 8.51 7.26 -6.62
CA ASN A 154 8.07 8.47 -7.33
C ASN A 154 6.53 8.55 -7.47
N GLY A 155 5.81 8.25 -6.38
CA GLY A 155 4.35 8.31 -6.32
C GLY A 155 3.62 7.22 -7.11
N LYS A 156 4.33 6.17 -7.55
CA LYS A 156 3.74 5.05 -8.29
C LYS A 156 4.10 3.71 -7.64
N PRO A 157 3.19 2.72 -7.63
CA PRO A 157 3.50 1.37 -7.19
C PRO A 157 4.66 0.78 -7.99
N MET A 158 5.54 0.03 -7.32
CA MET A 158 6.63 -0.67 -8.00
C MET A 158 6.15 -2.00 -8.59
N THR A 159 6.50 -2.23 -9.84
CA THR A 159 6.29 -3.48 -10.60
C THR A 159 7.59 -4.28 -10.63
N GLN A 160 7.55 -5.55 -10.99
CA GLN A 160 8.76 -6.36 -11.16
C GLN A 160 9.78 -5.69 -12.10
N ARG A 161 9.32 -5.12 -13.23
CA ARG A 161 10.18 -4.39 -14.18
C ARG A 161 10.77 -3.10 -13.61
N SER A 162 10.15 -2.54 -12.57
CA SER A 162 10.59 -1.32 -11.90
C SER A 162 11.14 -1.58 -10.49
N LYS A 163 11.78 -2.74 -10.29
CA LYS A 163 12.46 -3.16 -9.04
C LYS A 163 11.52 -3.48 -7.85
N GLY A 164 10.23 -3.67 -8.11
CA GLY A 164 9.23 -4.07 -7.12
C GLY A 164 8.91 -5.58 -7.11
N PRO A 165 7.91 -6.03 -6.35
CA PRO A 165 6.89 -5.23 -5.67
C PRO A 165 7.39 -4.52 -4.41
N VAL A 166 8.42 -5.06 -3.75
CA VAL A 166 9.06 -4.47 -2.57
C VAL A 166 10.57 -4.30 -2.83
N TRP A 167 11.12 -3.19 -2.34
CA TRP A 167 12.56 -2.93 -2.32
C TRP A 167 12.98 -2.48 -0.92
N LEU A 168 13.89 -3.22 -0.29
CA LEU A 168 14.58 -2.73 0.91
C LEU A 168 15.61 -1.67 0.53
N VAL A 169 15.42 -0.43 1.00
CA VAL A 169 16.23 0.72 0.61
C VAL A 169 16.58 1.60 1.82
N TYR A 170 17.72 2.27 1.75
CA TYR A 170 18.23 3.18 2.79
C TYR A 170 18.33 4.61 2.24
N ASN A 171 18.36 5.60 3.13
CA ASN A 171 18.54 6.99 2.74
C ASN A 171 20.04 7.31 2.57
N TYR A 172 20.61 6.95 1.42
CA TYR A 172 22.03 7.10 1.12
C TYR A 172 22.55 8.55 1.23
N ASP A 173 21.67 9.53 0.98
CA ASP A 173 22.02 10.95 1.05
C ASP A 173 22.01 11.50 2.49
N ALA A 174 21.32 10.84 3.44
CA ALA A 174 21.22 11.32 4.82
C ALA A 174 22.51 11.16 5.62
N ASP A 175 23.22 10.03 5.45
CA ASP A 175 24.43 9.73 6.21
C ASP A 175 25.43 8.94 5.34
N PRO A 176 26.73 9.31 5.31
CA PRO A 176 27.78 8.48 4.71
C PRO A 176 27.82 7.02 5.19
N ALA A 177 27.36 6.72 6.40
CA ALA A 177 27.26 5.36 6.93
C ALA A 177 26.36 4.44 6.07
N PHE A 178 25.37 5.02 5.38
CA PHE A 178 24.51 4.27 4.45
C PHE A 178 25.17 4.02 3.08
N ARG A 179 26.36 4.59 2.81
CA ARG A 179 27.08 4.47 1.54
C ARG A 179 28.24 3.46 1.63
N THR A 180 28.02 2.37 2.34
CA THR A 180 28.97 1.26 2.47
C THR A 180 28.58 0.10 1.58
N GLU A 181 29.56 -0.73 1.18
CA GLU A 181 29.31 -1.94 0.40
C GLU A 181 28.27 -2.84 1.08
N THR A 182 28.38 -3.02 2.41
CA THR A 182 27.42 -3.78 3.20
C THR A 182 25.98 -3.28 3.04
N ILE A 183 25.74 -1.98 3.11
CA ILE A 183 24.40 -1.41 2.97
C ILE A 183 23.89 -1.54 1.53
N TYR A 184 24.76 -1.37 0.54
CA TYR A 184 24.40 -1.60 -0.86
C TYR A 184 24.03 -3.06 -1.13
N THR A 185 24.75 -4.03 -0.58
CA THR A 185 24.42 -5.46 -0.62
C THR A 185 23.09 -5.73 0.10
N ARG A 186 22.82 -5.09 1.24
CA ARG A 186 21.54 -5.20 1.95
C ARG A 186 20.35 -4.57 1.22
N SER A 187 20.57 -3.82 0.14
CA SER A 187 19.51 -3.13 -0.60
C SER A 187 18.83 -4.07 -1.61
N VAL A 188 17.92 -4.91 -1.12
CA VAL A 188 17.30 -5.99 -1.90
C VAL A 188 16.06 -5.50 -2.65
N TRP A 189 16.11 -5.43 -3.99
CA TRP A 189 14.92 -5.21 -4.82
C TRP A 189 14.22 -6.52 -5.17
N GLN A 190 12.94 -6.42 -5.56
CA GLN A 190 12.08 -7.59 -5.83
C GLN A 190 12.06 -8.57 -4.64
N LEU A 191 12.10 -8.01 -3.43
CA LEU A 191 12.00 -8.78 -2.18
C LEU A 191 10.62 -9.44 -2.11
N ASP A 192 10.59 -10.76 -1.99
CA ASP A 192 9.36 -11.54 -1.96
C ASP A 192 9.24 -12.41 -0.70
N ARG A 193 10.35 -12.65 0.00
CA ARG A 193 10.41 -13.52 1.16
C ARG A 193 11.27 -12.91 2.26
N ILE A 194 10.74 -12.94 3.48
CA ILE A 194 11.44 -12.63 4.72
C ILE A 194 11.32 -13.87 5.61
N THR A 195 12.44 -14.40 6.06
CA THR A 195 12.47 -15.53 6.99
C THR A 195 13.21 -15.13 8.26
N VAL A 196 12.67 -15.55 9.40
CA VAL A 196 13.31 -15.39 10.71
C VAL A 196 13.72 -16.78 11.20
N SER A 197 14.99 -16.93 11.55
CA SER A 197 15.54 -18.12 12.21
C SER A 197 16.02 -17.79 13.63
N ARG A 198 16.05 -18.79 14.51
CA ARG A 198 16.56 -18.67 15.89
C ARG A 198 17.97 -19.24 15.99
#